data_AF-A0A0C3LXU4-F1
#
_entry.id   AF-A0A0C3LXU4-F1
#
_cell.length_a   1.000
_cell.length_b   1.000
_cell.length_c   1.000
_cell.angle_alpha   90.00
_cell.angle_beta   90.00
_cell.angle_gamma   90.00
#
_symmetry.space_group_name_H-M   'P 1'
#
loop_
_entity.id
_entity.type
_entity.pdbx_description
1 polymer ?
#
loop_
_entity_poly.entity_id
_entity_poly.type
_entity_poly.pdbx_seq_one_letter_code
_entity_poly.pdbx_strand_id
1 'polypeptide(L)'
;PSDKSPPLSDKYSNMFNGGTYYYRITTRLLSGEPKVQTVQIVIKPGWKTGTRIIFPDAGNERYPGVFQTMVFVVKQVDHERFTRREGGKLECYQDIYPLEAHMETGKRALRKIVGLDGKVIEFYPPQGVINHGQETVIVGEGMPQRSNREVVGRGDLIVR
;
A
#
# COMPACT_ATOMS: atom_id res chain seq x y z
N PRO A 1 13.84 -26.49 6.14
CA PRO A 1 14.38 -25.13 6.40
C PRO A 1 13.55 -24.08 5.65
N SER A 2 12.79 -23.26 6.37
CA SER A 2 11.88 -22.27 5.79
C SER A 2 12.68 -21.20 5.05
N ASP A 3 12.56 -21.12 3.72
CA ASP A 3 12.96 -19.96 2.93
C ASP A 3 12.08 -18.77 3.33
N LYS A 4 12.42 -18.13 4.45
CA LYS A 4 11.84 -16.84 4.85
C LYS A 4 12.57 -15.77 4.06
N SER A 5 12.05 -15.48 2.88
CA SER A 5 12.46 -14.33 2.11
C SER A 5 12.25 -13.02 2.88
N PRO A 6 13.14 -12.03 2.75
CA PRO A 6 12.94 -10.73 3.36
C PRO A 6 11.72 -10.02 2.75
N PRO A 7 10.86 -9.39 3.58
CA PRO A 7 9.77 -8.57 3.07
C PRO A 7 10.33 -7.31 2.40
N LEU A 8 9.71 -6.92 1.29
CA LEU A 8 9.91 -5.62 0.66
C LEU A 8 8.99 -4.61 1.36
N SER A 9 9.54 -3.72 2.17
CA SER A 9 8.74 -2.70 2.85
C SER A 9 8.54 -1.50 1.93
N ASP A 10 7.30 -1.27 1.50
CA ASP A 10 6.97 -0.13 0.64
C ASP A 10 5.96 0.81 1.30
N LYS A 11 6.17 2.11 1.09
CA LYS A 11 5.21 3.13 1.53
C LYS A 11 3.96 3.08 0.67
N TYR A 12 2.81 3.45 1.24
CA TYR A 12 1.53 3.55 0.52
C TYR A 12 1.64 4.39 -0.76
N SER A 13 2.39 5.50 -0.73
CA SER A 13 2.61 6.36 -1.90
C SER A 13 3.31 5.60 -3.05
N ASN A 14 4.24 4.70 -2.75
CA ASN A 14 4.91 3.85 -3.75
C ASN A 14 3.95 2.84 -4.36
N MET A 15 3.10 2.23 -3.53
CA MET A 15 2.07 1.30 -4.00
C MET A 15 0.97 2.01 -4.79
N PHE A 16 0.78 3.31 -4.54
CA PHE A 16 -0.18 4.15 -5.24
C PHE A 16 0.38 4.61 -6.60
N ASN A 17 1.54 5.25 -6.63
CA ASN A 17 2.13 5.83 -7.84
C ASN A 17 2.93 4.82 -8.68
N GLY A 18 3.32 3.69 -8.09
CA GLY A 18 4.36 2.83 -8.65
C GLY A 18 5.74 3.45 -8.50
N GLY A 19 6.76 2.68 -8.85
CA GLY A 19 8.14 3.13 -8.80
C GLY A 19 9.12 2.04 -9.22
N THR A 20 10.34 2.47 -9.55
CA THR A 20 11.45 1.56 -9.82
C THR A 20 12.43 1.67 -8.66
N TYR A 21 12.75 0.53 -8.05
CA TYR A 21 13.64 0.46 -6.90
C TYR A 21 14.77 -0.50 -7.20
N TYR A 22 15.98 -0.12 -6.81
CA TYR A 22 17.17 -0.94 -6.96
C TYR A 22 17.53 -1.54 -5.62
N TYR A 23 17.64 -2.87 -5.57
CA TYR A 23 17.98 -3.60 -4.37
C TYR A 23 19.29 -4.34 -4.54
N ARG A 24 20.14 -4.24 -3.53
CA ARG A 24 21.40 -4.97 -3.48
C ARG A 24 21.17 -6.30 -2.79
N ILE A 25 21.47 -7.37 -3.51
CA ILE A 25 21.40 -8.76 -3.06
C ILE A 25 22.81 -9.25 -2.81
N THR A 26 23.00 -9.91 -1.67
CA THR A 26 24.26 -10.60 -1.35
C THR A 26 24.00 -12.10 -1.33
N THR A 27 24.64 -12.81 -2.24
CA THR A 27 24.60 -14.26 -2.43
C THR A 27 25.85 -14.88 -1.84
N ARG A 28 25.71 -15.95 -1.06
CA ARG A 28 26.87 -16.75 -0.61
C ARG A 28 27.23 -17.79 -1.67
N LEU A 29 28.49 -17.79 -2.11
CA LEU A 29 29.04 -18.79 -3.02
C LEU A 29 29.58 -20.01 -2.26
N LEU A 30 29.74 -21.14 -2.96
CA LEU A 30 30.39 -22.33 -2.41
C LEU A 30 31.88 -22.11 -2.08
N SER A 31 32.53 -21.16 -2.76
CA SER A 31 33.89 -20.72 -2.42
C SER A 31 33.99 -20.03 -1.05
N GLY A 32 32.85 -19.68 -0.44
CA GLY A 32 32.76 -18.88 0.79
C GLY A 32 32.74 -17.37 0.54
N GLU A 33 33.04 -16.92 -0.68
CA GLU A 33 33.02 -15.50 -1.02
C GLU A 33 31.59 -14.99 -1.22
N PRO A 34 31.28 -13.74 -0.78
CA PRO A 34 30.02 -13.11 -1.08
C PRO A 34 30.02 -12.54 -2.51
N LYS A 35 29.01 -12.89 -3.30
CA LYS A 35 28.70 -12.24 -4.56
C LYS A 35 27.61 -11.18 -4.34
N VAL A 36 27.87 -9.95 -4.77
CA VAL A 36 26.91 -8.85 -4.66
C VAL A 36 26.35 -8.52 -6.03
N GLN A 37 25.03 -8.45 -6.15
CA GLN A 37 24.33 -8.06 -7.39
C GLN A 37 23.23 -7.05 -7.09
N THR A 38 23.00 -6.12 -8.02
CA THR A 38 21.90 -5.16 -7.92
C THR A 38 20.79 -5.61 -8.84
N VAL A 39 19.57 -5.74 -8.30
CA VAL A 39 18.37 -6.06 -9.08
C VAL A 39 17.42 -4.88 -9.12
N GLN A 40 16.70 -4.76 -10.23
CA GLN A 40 15.65 -3.78 -10.41
C GLN A 40 14.30 -4.40 -10.07
N ILE A 41 13.57 -3.77 -9.16
CA ILE A 41 12.20 -4.10 -8.82
C ILE A 41 11.30 -2.97 -9.31
N VAL A 42 10.38 -3.30 -10.22
CA VAL A 42 9.38 -2.35 -10.73
C VAL A 42 8.06 -2.58 -10.00
N ILE A 43 7.81 -1.75 -8.98
CA ILE A 43 6.54 -1.70 -8.28
C ILE A 43 5.54 -1.01 -9.19
N LYS A 44 4.42 -1.68 -9.42
CA LYS A 44 3.34 -1.12 -10.20
C LYS A 44 2.22 -0.62 -9.28
N PRO A 45 1.50 0.44 -9.68
CA PRO A 45 0.34 0.94 -8.94
C PRO A 45 -0.62 -0.18 -8.54
N GLY A 46 -1.24 -0.08 -7.37
CA GLY A 46 -2.29 -1.00 -6.94
C GLY A 46 -1.83 -2.39 -6.50
N TRP A 47 -0.53 -2.69 -6.50
CA TRP A 47 0.01 -3.92 -5.90
C TRP A 47 -0.53 -4.13 -4.50
N LYS A 48 -0.83 -5.39 -4.16
CA LYS A 48 -1.38 -5.78 -2.87
C LYS A 48 -0.27 -6.33 -1.99
N THR A 49 -0.44 -6.21 -0.67
CA THR A 49 0.39 -6.95 0.29
C THR A 49 0.38 -8.44 -0.06
N GLY A 50 1.54 -9.08 0.02
CA GLY A 50 1.73 -10.48 -0.35
C GLY A 50 2.10 -10.71 -1.81
N THR A 51 2.15 -9.67 -2.67
CA THR A 51 2.63 -9.82 -4.05
C THR A 51 4.06 -10.35 -4.03
N ARG A 52 4.30 -11.45 -4.76
CA ARG A 52 5.60 -12.13 -4.84
C ARG A 52 6.36 -11.71 -6.09
N ILE A 53 7.63 -11.38 -5.93
CA ILE A 53 8.55 -10.99 -6.99
C ILE A 53 9.69 -12.00 -6.98
N ILE A 54 9.79 -12.79 -8.04
CA ILE A 54 10.67 -13.96 -8.07
C ILE A 54 11.91 -13.63 -8.90
N PHE A 55 13.08 -13.80 -8.29
CA PHE A 55 14.38 -13.72 -8.93
C PHE A 55 15.00 -15.12 -8.95
N PRO A 56 14.93 -15.84 -10.09
CA PRO A 56 15.63 -17.11 -10.24
C PRO A 56 17.14 -16.88 -10.08
N ASP A 57 17.82 -17.88 -9.51
CA ASP A 57 19.27 -17.92 -9.35
C ASP A 57 19.91 -16.74 -8.57
N ALA A 58 19.10 -15.98 -7.81
CA ALA A 58 19.54 -14.82 -7.04
C ALA A 58 19.78 -15.10 -5.55
N GLY A 59 19.54 -16.33 -5.09
CA GLY A 59 19.79 -16.78 -3.72
C GLY A 59 21.18 -17.41 -3.56
N ASN A 60 21.42 -18.07 -2.43
CA ASN A 60 22.71 -18.72 -2.15
C ASN A 60 23.02 -19.86 -3.11
N GLU A 61 24.30 -20.06 -3.41
CA GLU A 61 24.78 -21.21 -4.17
C GLU A 61 24.76 -22.47 -3.29
N ARG A 62 24.32 -23.60 -3.85
CA ARG A 62 24.31 -24.91 -3.20
C ARG A 62 25.00 -25.94 -4.08
N TYR A 63 25.63 -26.94 -3.46
CA TYR A 63 26.21 -28.05 -4.20
C TYR A 63 25.13 -28.75 -5.06
N PRO A 64 25.38 -29.05 -6.34
CA PRO A 64 26.66 -28.98 -7.06
C PRO A 64 26.85 -27.71 -7.94
N GLY A 65 26.57 -26.51 -7.41
CA GLY A 65 26.71 -25.23 -8.12
C GLY A 65 25.39 -24.60 -8.58
N VAL A 66 24.26 -24.97 -7.95
CA VAL A 66 22.93 -24.45 -8.27
C VAL A 66 22.59 -23.30 -7.34
N PHE A 67 22.13 -22.19 -7.91
CA PHE A 67 21.68 -21.03 -7.14
C PHE A 67 20.24 -21.20 -6.67
N GLN A 68 19.94 -20.76 -5.45
CA GLN A 68 18.57 -20.73 -4.96
C GLN A 68 17.76 -19.62 -5.64
N THR A 69 16.44 -19.79 -5.69
CA THR A 69 15.53 -18.71 -6.08
C THR A 69 15.29 -17.78 -4.90
N MET A 70 15.36 -16.47 -5.11
CA MET A 70 14.96 -15.49 -4.11
C MET A 70 13.61 -14.88 -4.46
N VAL A 71 12.71 -14.80 -3.48
CA VAL A 71 11.37 -14.24 -3.68
C VAL A 71 11.23 -13.01 -2.80
N PHE A 72 10.99 -11.81 -3.32
CA PHE A 72 10.58 -10.69 -2.47
C PHE A 72 9.07 -10.73 -2.27
N VAL A 73 8.62 -10.43 -1.06
CA VAL A 73 7.19 -10.31 -0.75
C VAL A 73 6.89 -8.87 -0.42
N VAL A 74 6.03 -8.23 -1.20
CA VAL A 74 5.59 -6.86 -0.95
C VAL A 74 4.83 -6.80 0.37
N LYS A 75 5.34 -6.01 1.31
CA LYS A 75 4.72 -5.72 2.59
C LYS A 75 4.40 -4.24 2.66
N GLN A 76 3.16 -3.96 2.97
CA GLN A 76 2.71 -2.61 3.25
C GLN A 76 3.29 -2.11 4.57
N VAL A 77 3.79 -0.88 4.54
CA VAL A 77 4.21 -0.12 5.73
C VAL A 77 3.07 0.76 6.16
N ASP A 78 2.81 0.86 7.47
CA ASP A 78 1.76 1.73 8.02
C ASP A 78 1.95 3.19 7.59
N HIS A 79 0.83 3.87 7.32
CA HIS A 79 0.82 5.27 6.95
C HIS A 79 0.07 6.06 8.02
N GLU A 80 0.57 7.24 8.37
CA GLU A 80 0.07 8.04 9.49
C GLU A 80 -1.43 8.34 9.41
N ARG A 81 -1.94 8.56 8.19
CA ARG A 81 -3.34 8.95 7.95
C ARG A 81 -4.21 7.86 7.31
N PHE A 82 -3.61 6.88 6.63
CA PHE A 82 -4.35 6.01 5.72
C PHE A 82 -4.11 4.54 6.03
N THR A 83 -5.19 3.78 6.14
CA THR A 83 -5.15 2.32 6.28
C THR A 83 -5.84 1.70 5.07
N ARG A 84 -5.23 0.69 4.46
CA ARG A 84 -5.84 -0.03 3.34
C ARG A 84 -6.79 -1.09 3.87
N ARG A 85 -8.02 -1.08 3.36
CA ARG A 85 -8.99 -2.15 3.53
C ARG A 85 -9.08 -3.02 2.28
N GLU A 86 -9.86 -4.09 2.39
CA GLU A 86 -10.16 -4.97 1.26
C GLU A 86 -10.81 -4.22 0.09
N GLY A 87 -10.70 -4.81 -1.10
CA GLY A 87 -11.23 -4.18 -2.31
C GLY A 87 -10.50 -2.90 -2.74
N GLY A 88 -9.31 -2.61 -2.19
CA GLY A 88 -8.58 -1.38 -2.57
C GLY A 88 -9.16 -0.12 -1.94
N LYS A 89 -10.03 -0.25 -0.93
CA LYS A 89 -10.51 0.89 -0.16
C LYS A 89 -9.39 1.45 0.72
N LEU A 90 -9.40 2.75 0.92
CA LEU A 90 -8.60 3.43 1.95
C LEU A 90 -9.52 3.85 3.07
N GLU A 91 -9.00 3.88 4.28
CA GLU A 91 -9.67 4.36 5.48
C GLU A 91 -8.82 5.47 6.10
N CYS A 92 -9.48 6.53 6.56
CA CYS A 92 -8.86 7.55 7.40
C CYS A 92 -9.82 8.02 8.49
N TYR A 93 -9.26 8.60 9.54
CA TYR A 93 -10.03 9.15 10.66
C TYR A 93 -10.14 10.68 10.52
N GLN A 94 -11.34 11.20 10.73
CA GLN A 94 -11.61 12.63 10.75
C GLN A 94 -12.33 13.00 12.03
N ASP A 95 -11.63 13.72 12.90
CA ASP A 95 -12.22 14.22 14.13
C ASP A 95 -13.36 15.20 13.84
N ILE A 96 -14.42 15.05 14.63
CA ILE A 96 -15.60 15.90 14.65
C ILE A 96 -15.91 16.29 16.09
N TYR A 97 -16.23 17.56 16.32
CA TYR A 97 -16.62 18.01 17.64
C TYR A 97 -17.98 17.40 18.02
N PRO A 98 -18.17 16.96 19.28
CA PRO A 98 -19.44 16.38 19.72
C PRO A 98 -20.64 17.28 19.42
N LEU A 99 -20.52 18.59 19.64
CA LEU A 99 -21.60 19.53 19.32
C LEU A 99 -21.97 19.49 17.84
N GLU A 100 -20.99 19.46 16.94
CA GLU A 100 -21.21 19.38 15.49
C GLU A 100 -21.81 18.03 15.10
N ALA A 101 -21.39 16.94 15.74
CA ALA A 101 -21.89 15.60 15.50
C ALA A 101 -23.39 15.44 15.86
N HIS A 102 -23.88 16.16 16.88
CA HIS A 102 -25.30 16.10 17.30
C HIS A 102 -26.21 17.09 16.57
N MET A 103 -25.69 17.88 15.61
CA MET A 103 -26.53 18.77 14.82
C MET A 103 -27.44 17.98 13.87
N GLU A 104 -28.75 18.04 14.11
CA GLU A 104 -29.76 17.46 13.21
C GLU A 104 -30.02 18.35 11.99
N THR A 105 -29.94 19.66 12.17
CA THR A 105 -30.17 20.67 11.13
C THR A 105 -28.98 21.63 11.03
N GLY A 106 -28.78 22.21 9.85
CA GLY A 106 -27.69 23.14 9.58
C GLY A 106 -26.63 22.60 8.62
N LYS A 107 -25.84 23.51 8.07
CA LYS A 107 -24.79 23.21 7.08
C LYS A 107 -23.47 23.02 7.81
N ARG A 108 -22.95 21.79 7.82
CA ARG A 108 -21.60 21.49 8.36
C ARG A 108 -20.52 22.08 7.46
N ALA A 109 -19.40 22.46 8.07
CA ALA A 109 -18.28 23.03 7.33
C ALA A 109 -17.61 21.96 6.44
N LEU A 110 -17.22 22.39 5.24
CA LEU A 110 -16.50 21.56 4.28
C LEU A 110 -15.20 21.02 4.90
N ARG A 111 -14.98 19.71 4.81
CA ARG A 111 -13.77 19.04 5.27
C ARG A 111 -12.81 18.79 4.12
N LYS A 112 -11.51 18.79 4.42
CA LYS A 112 -10.44 18.61 3.44
C LYS A 112 -9.46 17.55 3.91
N ILE A 113 -9.19 16.57 3.05
CA ILE A 113 -8.20 15.52 3.27
C ILE A 113 -7.21 15.56 2.11
N VAL A 114 -5.92 15.48 2.39
CA VAL A 114 -4.90 15.34 1.34
C VAL A 114 -4.73 13.84 1.05
N GLY A 115 -5.01 13.43 -0.18
CA GLY A 115 -4.87 12.06 -0.65
C GLY A 115 -3.41 11.62 -0.81
N LEU A 116 -3.20 10.33 -1.10
CA LEU A 116 -1.86 9.76 -1.35
C LEU A 116 -1.21 10.26 -2.64
N ASP A 117 -2.02 10.79 -3.56
CA ASP A 117 -1.62 11.51 -4.79
C ASP A 117 -1.28 12.98 -4.55
N GLY A 118 -1.45 13.49 -3.32
CA GLY A 118 -1.29 14.90 -2.98
C GLY A 118 -2.50 15.76 -3.36
N LYS A 119 -3.56 15.17 -3.93
CA LYS A 119 -4.80 15.89 -4.27
C LYS A 119 -5.59 16.21 -3.01
N VAL A 120 -6.20 17.40 -2.96
CA VAL A 120 -7.15 17.74 -1.90
C VAL A 120 -8.52 17.15 -2.23
N ILE A 121 -9.01 16.29 -1.35
CA ILE A 121 -10.34 15.70 -1.37
C ILE A 121 -11.22 16.51 -0.43
N GLU A 122 -12.25 17.12 -0.99
CA GLU A 122 -13.21 17.92 -0.24
C GLU A 122 -14.53 17.15 -0.10
N PHE A 123 -15.08 17.12 1.11
CA PHE A 123 -16.36 16.46 1.37
C PHE A 123 -17.14 17.15 2.48
N TYR A 124 -18.46 16.98 2.46
CA TYR A 124 -19.33 17.37 3.57
C TYR A 124 -19.59 16.16 4.45
N PRO A 125 -19.51 16.30 5.78
CA PRO A 125 -20.01 15.26 6.68
C PRO A 125 -21.50 14.97 6.38
N PRO A 126 -21.98 13.73 6.63
CA PRO A 126 -23.37 13.36 6.36
C PRO A 126 -24.35 14.24 7.14
N GLN A 127 -25.63 14.27 6.75
CA GLN A 127 -26.66 15.00 7.51
C GLN A 127 -27.16 14.19 8.71
N GLY A 128 -27.74 14.88 9.70
CA GLY A 128 -28.26 14.26 10.92
C GLY A 128 -27.17 13.97 11.96
N VAL A 129 -27.58 13.30 13.05
CA VAL A 129 -26.67 12.91 14.13
C VAL A 129 -25.61 11.94 13.62
N ILE A 130 -24.33 12.27 13.83
CA ILE A 130 -23.19 11.40 13.51
C ILE A 130 -22.82 10.62 14.75
N ASN A 131 -22.85 9.29 14.64
CA ASN A 131 -22.39 8.42 15.70
C ASN A 131 -20.89 8.18 15.62
N HIS A 132 -20.24 7.95 16.76
CA HIS A 132 -18.83 7.58 16.78
C HIS A 132 -18.62 6.28 16.00
N GLY A 133 -17.67 6.29 15.06
CA GLY A 133 -17.39 5.15 14.19
C GLY A 133 -18.27 5.07 12.94
N GLN A 134 -19.17 6.02 12.71
CA GLN A 134 -19.95 6.09 11.48
C GLN A 134 -19.05 6.32 10.26
N GLU A 135 -19.25 5.52 9.22
CA GLU A 135 -18.44 5.57 8.01
C GLU A 135 -19.12 6.43 6.93
N THR A 136 -18.34 7.31 6.31
CA THR A 136 -18.72 8.07 5.11
C THR A 136 -17.88 7.61 3.93
N VAL A 137 -18.51 7.28 2.81
CA VAL A 137 -17.81 6.77 1.62
C VAL A 137 -17.66 7.87 0.57
N ILE A 138 -16.41 8.09 0.14
CA ILE A 138 -16.05 8.97 -0.97
C ILE A 138 -15.58 8.08 -2.12
N VAL A 139 -16.39 8.03 -3.17
CA VAL A 139 -16.19 7.11 -4.30
C VAL A 139 -14.94 7.46 -5.09
N GLY A 140 -14.14 6.45 -5.44
CA GLY A 140 -13.00 6.60 -6.35
C GLY A 140 -11.75 7.27 -5.77
N GLU A 141 -11.72 7.56 -4.47
CA GLU A 141 -10.57 8.20 -3.81
C GLU A 141 -9.67 7.20 -3.04
N GLY A 142 -9.88 5.89 -3.21
CA GLY A 142 -9.07 4.81 -2.64
C GLY A 142 -7.81 4.46 -3.43
N MET A 143 -7.29 3.23 -3.24
CA MET A 143 -6.11 2.73 -3.94
C MET A 143 -6.42 2.38 -5.41
N PRO A 144 -5.45 2.52 -6.32
CA PRO A 144 -5.58 2.02 -7.69
C PRO A 144 -5.89 0.53 -7.71
N GLN A 145 -6.87 0.15 -8.53
CA GLN A 145 -7.25 -1.23 -8.77
C GLN A 145 -6.73 -1.68 -10.14
N ARG A 146 -6.21 -2.90 -10.19
CA ARG A 146 -5.68 -3.48 -11.43
C ARG A 146 -6.47 -4.68 -11.90
N SER A 147 -6.73 -4.67 -13.19
CA SER A 147 -7.24 -5.81 -13.96
C SER A 147 -6.40 -5.92 -15.23
N ASN A 148 -6.05 -7.14 -15.66
CA ASN A 148 -5.26 -7.39 -16.87
C ASN A 148 -4.01 -6.51 -17.04
N ARG A 149 -3.29 -6.24 -15.93
CA ARG A 149 -2.08 -5.41 -15.88
C ARG A 149 -2.28 -3.90 -16.11
N GLU A 150 -3.52 -3.44 -16.26
CA GLU A 150 -3.85 -2.02 -16.38
C GLU A 150 -4.57 -1.52 -15.13
N VAL A 151 -4.49 -0.20 -14.88
CA VAL A 151 -5.26 0.43 -13.81
C VAL A 151 -6.65 0.73 -14.37
N VAL A 152 -7.65 0.02 -13.88
CA VAL A 152 -9.04 0.14 -14.37
C VAL A 152 -9.86 1.16 -13.58
N GLY A 153 -9.34 1.60 -12.44
CA GLY A 153 -10.02 2.55 -11.57
C GLY A 153 -9.35 2.63 -10.20
N ARG A 154 -10.06 3.23 -9.26
CA ARG A 154 -9.67 3.33 -7.85
C ARG A 154 -10.79 2.78 -6.98
N GLY A 155 -10.41 2.21 -5.82
CA GLY A 155 -11.37 1.91 -4.77
C GLY A 155 -11.91 3.20 -4.12
N ASP A 156 -12.62 3.05 -3.00
CA ASP A 156 -13.21 4.18 -2.29
C ASP A 156 -12.38 4.63 -1.09
N LEU A 157 -12.57 5.87 -0.65
CA LEU A 157 -12.08 6.36 0.62
C LEU A 157 -13.22 6.30 1.66
N ILE A 158 -12.96 5.63 2.77
CA ILE A 158 -13.84 5.56 3.94
C ILE A 158 -13.31 6.57 4.96
N VAL A 159 -14.15 7.53 5.33
CA VAL A 159 -13.87 8.48 6.41
C VAL A 159 -14.65 8.04 7.63
N ARG A 160 -13.96 7.88 8.76
CA ARG A 160 -14.53 7.48 10.05
C ARG A 160 -14.31 8.51 11.14
#